data_AF-A0A919B373-F1
#
_entry.id   AF-A0A919B373-F1
#
_cell.length_a   1.000
_cell.length_b   1.000
_cell.length_c   1.000
_cell.angle_alpha   90.00
_cell.angle_beta   90.00
_cell.angle_gamma   90.00
#
_symmetry.space_group_name_H-M   'P 1'
#
loop_
_entity.id
_entity.type
_entity.pdbx_description
1 polymer ?
#
loop_
_entity_poly.entity_id
_entity_poly.type
_entity_poly.pdbx_seq_one_letter_code
_entity_poly.pdbx_strand_id
1 'polypeptide(L)'
;MERHRTTPRPGWQETVEEQGLIYPLSRHPDGSLRPYWDESAYYAFSLPEVEALEEVVAELHAMCLEAAGHIVEENRFADLGLTDPRLTALVAESWRRRAELPSLYGRFDLHYDGRGGPAKLLEYNADTPTSLVEAASAQWFWMEDRFAGVPDADQWNSLHERLVAAWRRQAALLPPGAPLHFAHSAGDELGEDLMTVAYLRETAEQAGIATEAISMEDIGWDRLSGRFVDTRLRFVRACFKLYPWEWLATDAFGPYALETLDNGGGTGSTLWIEPAWKMLLSNKALLAVLWELFPGHPNLLPAYLDGPRELAGTAGWAAKPLFGREGAGVTLHRPDDPPGGPPAVRDEPCCYQELAPLPSFDGNHVVLGAWVVDGEPAGLGIRESAGLVTDEYARFVPHVIL
;
A
#
# COMPACT_ATOMS: atom_id res chain seq x y z
N MET A 1 15.42 -4.02 -16.79
CA MET A 1 15.18 -2.73 -16.10
C MET A 1 16.38 -1.83 -16.31
N GLU A 2 16.19 -0.75 -17.06
CA GLU A 2 17.23 0.23 -17.36
C GLU A 2 16.75 1.65 -17.07
N ARG A 3 17.60 2.49 -16.47
CA ARG A 3 17.27 3.89 -16.21
C ARG A 3 17.75 4.78 -17.35
N HIS A 4 16.87 5.59 -17.90
CA HIS A 4 17.20 6.55 -18.94
C HIS A 4 16.98 7.97 -18.43
N ARG A 5 17.91 8.87 -18.76
CA ARG A 5 17.70 10.31 -18.54
C ARG A 5 16.90 10.88 -19.69
N THR A 6 16.02 11.82 -19.39
CA THR A 6 15.22 12.49 -20.39
C THR A 6 14.99 13.95 -20.03
N THR A 7 14.59 14.76 -20.99
CA THR A 7 14.20 16.15 -20.71
C THR A 7 12.72 16.16 -20.32
N PRO A 8 12.34 16.70 -19.14
CA PRO A 8 10.95 16.83 -18.74
C PRO A 8 10.08 17.49 -19.82
N ARG A 9 8.81 17.11 -19.93
CA ARG A 9 7.89 17.75 -20.88
C ARG A 9 7.75 19.25 -20.55
N PRO A 10 7.67 20.15 -21.56
CA PRO A 10 7.29 21.53 -21.31
C PRO A 10 5.92 21.58 -20.64
N GLY A 11 5.77 22.34 -19.55
CA GLY A 11 4.50 22.46 -18.84
C GLY A 11 4.09 21.22 -18.03
N TRP A 12 4.99 20.26 -17.80
CA TRP A 12 4.68 18.99 -17.13
C TRP A 12 3.91 19.15 -15.82
N GLN A 13 4.21 20.18 -15.03
CA GLN A 13 3.56 20.40 -13.73
C GLN A 13 2.07 20.66 -13.89
N GLU A 14 1.69 21.60 -14.76
CA GLU A 14 0.29 21.91 -15.07
C GLU A 14 -0.41 20.67 -15.65
N THR A 15 0.27 19.93 -16.53
CA THR A 15 -0.25 18.68 -17.11
C THR A 15 -0.61 17.64 -16.06
N VAL A 16 0.28 17.35 -15.09
CA VAL A 16 -0.02 16.33 -14.08
C VAL A 16 -1.03 16.81 -13.04
N GLU A 17 -1.07 18.11 -12.74
CA GLU A 17 -2.11 18.72 -11.88
C GLU A 17 -3.50 18.57 -12.51
N GLU A 18 -3.63 18.81 -13.83
CA GLU A 18 -4.88 18.58 -14.58
C GLU A 18 -5.29 17.10 -14.64
N GLN A 19 -4.31 16.18 -14.55
CA GLN A 19 -4.54 14.73 -14.49
C GLN A 19 -4.87 14.22 -13.08
N GLY A 20 -4.94 15.13 -12.09
CA GLY A 20 -5.34 14.85 -10.73
C GLY A 20 -4.18 14.73 -9.74
N LEU A 21 -2.90 14.84 -10.16
CA LEU A 21 -1.76 14.84 -9.24
C LEU A 21 -1.58 16.22 -8.61
N ILE A 22 -2.19 16.43 -7.44
CA ILE A 22 -2.31 17.77 -6.82
C ILE A 22 -1.11 18.21 -5.97
N TYR A 23 -0.09 17.38 -5.79
CA TYR A 23 1.16 17.69 -5.08
C TYR A 23 2.40 17.27 -5.91
N PRO A 24 2.57 17.78 -7.14
CA PRO A 24 3.67 17.37 -8.01
C PRO A 24 5.07 17.82 -7.52
N LEU A 25 5.14 18.60 -6.44
CA LEU A 25 6.36 19.12 -5.84
C LEU A 25 6.41 18.77 -4.34
N SER A 26 7.56 18.29 -3.87
CA SER A 26 7.86 18.12 -2.44
C SER A 26 8.52 19.38 -1.87
N ARG A 27 8.07 19.82 -0.70
CA ARG A 27 8.71 20.90 0.08
C ARG A 27 9.78 20.33 1.00
N HIS A 28 11.02 20.80 0.86
CA HIS A 28 12.12 20.39 1.72
C HIS A 28 12.26 21.29 2.96
N PRO A 29 13.01 20.84 4.00
CA PRO A 29 13.25 21.63 5.23
C PRO A 29 13.89 23.01 5.00
N ASP A 30 14.62 23.19 3.90
CA ASP A 30 15.21 24.47 3.49
C ASP A 30 14.20 25.41 2.79
N GLY A 31 12.93 24.98 2.66
CA GLY A 31 11.86 25.70 1.98
C GLY A 31 11.86 25.55 0.46
N SER A 32 12.86 24.88 -0.13
CA SER A 32 12.91 24.62 -1.58
C SER A 32 11.82 23.64 -1.99
N LEU A 33 11.28 23.86 -3.20
CA LEU A 33 10.38 22.92 -3.85
C LEU A 33 11.18 22.11 -4.86
N ARG A 34 11.05 20.78 -4.82
CA ARG A 34 11.68 19.87 -5.77
C ARG A 34 10.62 18.94 -6.36
N PRO A 35 10.81 18.44 -7.60
CA PRO A 35 9.84 17.55 -8.21
C PRO A 35 9.63 16.30 -7.34
N TYR A 36 8.37 16.08 -6.97
CA TYR A 36 7.90 14.81 -6.46
C TYR A 36 7.67 13.86 -7.64
N TRP A 37 6.92 14.32 -8.64
CA TRP A 37 6.82 13.70 -9.96
C TRP A 37 8.02 14.10 -10.81
N ASP A 38 8.88 13.15 -11.17
CA ASP A 38 10.16 13.41 -11.82
C ASP A 38 10.22 12.84 -13.25
N GLU A 39 10.02 13.70 -14.24
CA GLU A 39 10.17 13.36 -15.67
C GLU A 39 11.60 13.55 -16.19
N SER A 40 12.59 13.82 -15.33
CA SER A 40 13.99 13.91 -15.76
C SER A 40 14.62 12.54 -16.03
N ALA A 41 13.91 11.47 -15.65
CA ALA A 41 14.27 10.10 -15.94
C ALA A 41 13.02 9.23 -16.16
N TYR A 42 13.26 8.03 -16.66
CA TYR A 42 12.28 6.96 -16.69
C TYR A 42 12.98 5.61 -16.65
N TYR A 43 12.22 4.56 -16.34
CA TYR A 43 12.71 3.18 -16.40
C TYR A 43 12.11 2.43 -17.58
N ALA A 44 12.96 1.75 -18.34
CA ALA A 44 12.55 0.82 -19.38
C ALA A 44 12.60 -0.62 -18.86
N PHE A 45 11.56 -1.38 -19.15
CA PHE A 45 11.49 -2.82 -18.94
C PHE A 45 11.24 -3.50 -20.26
N SER A 46 11.76 -4.72 -20.44
CA SER A 46 11.27 -5.57 -21.51
C SER A 46 9.97 -6.25 -21.09
N LEU A 47 9.13 -6.62 -22.06
CA LEU A 47 7.88 -7.35 -21.79
C LEU A 47 8.12 -8.64 -20.97
N PRO A 48 9.12 -9.50 -21.27
CA PRO A 48 9.38 -10.69 -20.46
C PRO A 48 9.79 -10.39 -19.01
N GLU A 49 10.42 -9.25 -18.74
CA GLU A 49 10.72 -8.83 -17.36
C GLU A 49 9.45 -8.46 -16.61
N VAL A 50 8.50 -7.78 -17.26
CA VAL A 50 7.21 -7.43 -16.67
C VAL A 50 6.37 -8.69 -16.42
N GLU A 51 6.27 -9.60 -17.38
CA GLU A 51 5.54 -10.86 -17.23
C GLU A 51 6.08 -11.68 -16.04
N ALA A 52 7.41 -11.75 -15.88
CA ALA A 52 8.02 -12.42 -14.73
C ALA A 52 7.72 -11.71 -13.40
N LEU A 53 7.64 -10.37 -13.39
CA LEU A 53 7.24 -9.61 -12.20
C LEU A 53 5.77 -9.81 -11.86
N GLU A 54 4.88 -9.94 -12.85
CA GLU A 54 3.47 -10.29 -12.63
C GLU A 54 3.33 -11.64 -11.94
N GLU A 55 4.04 -12.67 -12.41
CA GLU A 55 4.05 -14.00 -11.78
C GLU A 55 4.52 -13.94 -10.34
N VAL A 56 5.60 -13.19 -10.06
CA VAL A 56 6.12 -12.99 -8.70
C VAL A 56 5.09 -12.29 -7.81
N VAL A 57 4.39 -11.26 -8.31
CA VAL A 57 3.38 -10.55 -7.52
C VAL A 57 2.18 -11.44 -7.21
N ALA A 58 1.74 -12.26 -8.17
CA ALA A 58 0.67 -13.23 -7.96
C ALA A 58 1.06 -14.28 -6.90
N GLU A 59 2.27 -14.82 -7.00
CA GLU A 59 2.80 -15.79 -6.04
C GLU A 59 2.93 -15.19 -4.64
N LEU A 60 3.53 -13.99 -4.51
CA LEU A 60 3.65 -13.29 -3.24
C LEU A 60 2.27 -12.99 -2.63
N HIS A 61 1.28 -12.59 -3.42
CA HIS A 61 -0.08 -12.39 -2.92
C HIS A 61 -0.69 -13.68 -2.37
N ALA A 62 -0.57 -14.79 -3.09
CA ALA A 62 -1.05 -16.09 -2.64
C ALA A 62 -0.37 -16.54 -1.33
N MET A 63 0.96 -16.40 -1.24
CA MET A 63 1.73 -16.70 -0.02
C MET A 63 1.30 -15.82 1.17
N CYS A 64 1.01 -14.53 0.92
CA CYS A 64 0.51 -13.61 1.94
C CYS A 64 -0.86 -14.05 2.48
N LEU A 65 -1.76 -14.53 1.61
CA LEU A 65 -3.04 -15.09 2.03
C LEU A 65 -2.87 -16.40 2.81
N GLU A 66 -1.95 -17.27 2.43
CA GLU A 66 -1.62 -18.48 3.19
C GLU A 66 -1.09 -18.13 4.59
N ALA A 67 -0.17 -17.17 4.68
CA ALA A 67 0.35 -16.68 5.96
C ALA A 67 -0.75 -16.06 6.84
N ALA A 68 -1.67 -15.28 6.27
CA ALA A 68 -2.84 -14.77 7.00
C ALA A 68 -3.74 -15.90 7.53
N GLY A 69 -3.94 -16.96 6.73
CA GLY A 69 -4.62 -18.18 7.16
C GLY A 69 -3.95 -18.82 8.36
N HIS A 70 -2.64 -19.05 8.27
CA HIS A 70 -1.84 -19.62 9.35
C HIS A 70 -1.90 -18.80 10.64
N ILE A 71 -1.80 -17.46 10.55
CA ILE A 71 -1.90 -16.58 11.73
C ILE A 71 -3.23 -16.77 12.46
N VAL A 72 -4.34 -16.88 11.71
CA VAL A 72 -5.69 -17.04 12.28
C VAL A 72 -5.90 -18.44 12.85
N GLU A 73 -5.41 -19.47 12.17
CA GLU A 73 -5.54 -20.87 12.59
C GLU A 73 -4.75 -21.18 13.87
N GLU A 74 -3.53 -20.66 13.96
CA GLU A 74 -2.63 -20.85 15.11
C GLU A 74 -2.81 -19.77 16.19
N ASN A 75 -3.78 -18.86 16.04
CA ASN A 75 -4.07 -17.77 16.98
C ASN A 75 -2.85 -16.89 17.31
N ARG A 76 -2.06 -16.54 16.28
CA ARG A 76 -0.78 -15.81 16.39
C ARG A 76 -0.93 -14.28 16.38
N PHE A 77 -2.09 -13.74 16.72
CA PHE A 77 -2.33 -12.29 16.67
C PHE A 77 -1.37 -11.47 17.55
N ALA A 78 -0.90 -12.04 18.65
CA ALA A 78 0.08 -11.40 19.54
C ALA A 78 1.42 -11.14 18.84
N ASP A 79 1.82 -11.97 17.88
CA ASP A 79 3.04 -11.78 17.07
C ASP A 79 2.96 -10.50 16.22
N LEU A 80 1.74 -10.09 15.85
CA LEU A 80 1.45 -8.86 15.10
C LEU A 80 1.30 -7.65 16.03
N GLY A 81 1.45 -7.80 17.35
CA GLY A 81 1.16 -6.76 18.33
C GLY A 81 -0.34 -6.51 18.57
N LEU A 82 -1.22 -7.36 18.02
CA LEU A 82 -2.66 -7.27 18.21
C LEU A 82 -3.07 -7.99 19.49
N THR A 83 -3.24 -7.22 20.57
CA THR A 83 -3.45 -7.77 21.93
C THR A 83 -4.86 -7.61 22.47
N ASP A 84 -5.71 -6.78 21.86
CA ASP A 84 -7.12 -6.65 22.24
C ASP A 84 -7.91 -7.90 21.78
N PRO A 85 -8.45 -8.74 22.71
CA PRO A 85 -9.18 -9.95 22.36
C PRO A 85 -10.43 -9.70 21.50
N ARG A 86 -11.05 -8.52 21.63
CA ARG A 86 -12.22 -8.16 20.84
C ARG A 86 -11.82 -7.90 19.38
N LEU A 87 -10.78 -7.10 19.19
CA LEU A 87 -10.24 -6.81 17.85
C LEU A 87 -9.76 -8.09 17.17
N THR A 88 -8.99 -8.93 17.85
CA THR A 88 -8.47 -10.17 17.25
C THR A 88 -9.59 -11.15 16.88
N ALA A 89 -10.66 -11.25 17.68
CA ALA A 89 -11.84 -12.04 17.32
C ALA A 89 -12.52 -11.51 16.05
N LEU A 90 -12.66 -10.19 15.90
CA LEU A 90 -13.24 -9.56 14.72
C LEU A 90 -12.36 -9.72 13.48
N VAL A 91 -11.04 -9.59 13.60
CA VAL A 91 -10.08 -9.85 12.52
C VAL A 91 -10.14 -11.32 12.08
N ALA A 92 -10.20 -12.25 13.03
CA ALA A 92 -10.34 -13.68 12.75
C ALA A 92 -11.66 -14.01 12.02
N GLU A 93 -12.77 -13.41 12.46
CA GLU A 93 -14.06 -13.55 11.79
C GLU A 93 -14.01 -12.96 10.37
N SER A 94 -13.51 -11.73 10.23
CA SER A 94 -13.29 -11.06 8.95
C SER A 94 -12.49 -11.94 7.98
N TRP A 95 -11.44 -12.63 8.46
CA TRP A 95 -10.66 -13.56 7.62
C TRP A 95 -11.47 -14.79 7.19
N ARG A 96 -12.19 -15.42 8.12
CA ARG A 96 -13.02 -16.61 7.83
C ARG A 96 -14.13 -16.29 6.84
N ARG A 97 -14.64 -15.06 6.87
CA ARG A 97 -15.72 -14.55 6.01
C ARG A 97 -15.23 -13.69 4.85
N ARG A 98 -13.93 -13.72 4.54
CA ARG A 98 -13.33 -12.84 3.51
C ARG A 98 -14.01 -12.92 2.13
N ALA A 99 -14.62 -14.05 1.78
CA ALA A 99 -15.37 -14.19 0.52
C ALA A 99 -16.70 -13.41 0.49
N GLU A 100 -17.20 -12.98 1.66
CA GLU A 100 -18.40 -12.15 1.84
C GLU A 100 -18.05 -10.66 2.00
N LEU A 101 -16.76 -10.31 1.92
CA LEU A 101 -16.25 -8.97 2.17
C LEU A 101 -15.59 -8.40 0.92
N PRO A 102 -15.88 -7.14 0.55
CA PRO A 102 -15.10 -6.48 -0.47
C PRO A 102 -13.66 -6.24 0.03
N SER A 103 -12.70 -6.43 -0.86
CA SER A 103 -11.27 -6.19 -0.66
C SER A 103 -10.74 -5.74 -2.02
N LEU A 104 -10.32 -4.49 -2.12
CA LEU A 104 -10.14 -3.84 -3.42
C LEU A 104 -8.71 -3.95 -3.91
N TYR A 105 -7.74 -3.51 -3.12
CA TYR A 105 -6.38 -3.29 -3.62
C TYR A 105 -5.29 -3.40 -2.55
N GLY A 106 -4.03 -3.41 -3.01
CA GLY A 106 -2.83 -3.48 -2.19
C GLY A 106 -1.59 -3.12 -3.03
N ARG A 107 -0.49 -2.74 -2.39
CA ARG A 107 0.79 -2.44 -3.06
C ARG A 107 1.94 -3.15 -2.37
N PHE A 108 2.67 -3.99 -3.09
CA PHE A 108 3.94 -4.53 -2.64
C PHE A 108 5.05 -3.52 -2.89
N ASP A 109 5.95 -3.41 -1.94
CA ASP A 109 7.22 -2.72 -2.13
C ASP A 109 8.30 -3.78 -2.36
N LEU A 110 8.92 -3.75 -3.53
CA LEU A 110 9.86 -4.77 -4.00
C LEU A 110 11.24 -4.16 -4.29
N HIS A 111 12.29 -4.90 -3.92
CA HIS A 111 13.64 -4.70 -4.42
C HIS A 111 13.80 -5.50 -5.72
N TYR A 112 14.19 -4.83 -6.82
CA TYR A 112 14.50 -5.49 -8.09
C TYR A 112 15.50 -4.67 -8.90
N ASP A 113 16.59 -5.30 -9.35
CA ASP A 113 17.71 -4.60 -10.01
C ASP A 113 17.76 -4.79 -11.54
N GLY A 114 16.89 -5.64 -12.11
CA GLY A 114 16.87 -5.96 -13.53
C GLY A 114 18.09 -6.74 -14.04
N ARG A 115 18.91 -7.33 -13.17
CA ARG A 115 20.15 -8.05 -13.55
C ARG A 115 19.98 -9.57 -13.54
N GLY A 116 18.75 -10.04 -13.67
CA GLY A 116 18.39 -11.47 -13.70
C GLY A 116 18.23 -12.11 -12.32
N GLY A 117 18.34 -11.35 -11.22
CA GLY A 117 17.96 -11.80 -9.89
C GLY A 117 16.44 -11.72 -9.64
N PRO A 118 15.90 -12.50 -8.68
CA PRO A 118 14.48 -12.42 -8.33
C PRO A 118 14.15 -11.10 -7.63
N ALA A 119 12.94 -10.59 -7.83
CA ALA A 119 12.43 -9.48 -7.01
C ALA A 119 12.25 -9.94 -5.56
N LYS A 120 12.60 -9.09 -4.59
CA LYS A 120 12.55 -9.40 -3.15
C LYS A 120 11.49 -8.56 -2.46
N LEU A 121 10.63 -9.20 -1.67
CA LEU A 121 9.59 -8.53 -0.88
C LEU A 121 10.19 -7.71 0.28
N LEU A 122 9.95 -6.40 0.28
CA LEU A 122 10.34 -5.50 1.36
C LEU A 122 9.18 -5.30 2.36
N GLU A 123 7.97 -5.08 1.87
CA GLU A 123 6.73 -5.02 2.64
C GLU A 123 5.48 -5.12 1.74
N TYR A 124 4.31 -5.33 2.37
CA TYR A 124 3.02 -5.31 1.69
C TYR A 124 2.10 -4.26 2.32
N ASN A 125 1.82 -3.19 1.57
CA ASN A 125 0.88 -2.14 1.94
C ASN A 125 -0.54 -2.53 1.50
N ALA A 126 -1.28 -3.26 2.35
CA ALA A 126 -2.54 -3.91 1.96
C ALA A 126 -3.83 -3.25 2.50
N ASP A 127 -3.73 -2.26 3.40
CA ASP A 127 -4.85 -1.54 4.02
C ASP A 127 -5.05 -0.14 3.40
N THR A 128 -3.99 0.69 3.35
CA THR A 128 -4.09 2.06 2.81
C THR A 128 -2.90 2.46 1.91
N PRO A 129 -2.59 1.71 0.84
CA PRO A 129 -1.52 2.12 -0.07
C PRO A 129 -1.89 3.39 -0.84
N THR A 130 -0.95 4.34 -0.90
CA THR A 130 -1.00 5.60 -1.67
C THR A 130 -0.14 5.51 -2.94
N SER A 131 0.21 6.64 -3.58
CA SER A 131 0.88 6.69 -4.89
C SER A 131 0.10 6.04 -6.05
N LEU A 132 -1.23 5.90 -5.90
CA LEU A 132 -2.09 5.21 -6.87
C LEU A 132 -2.33 6.06 -8.12
N VAL A 133 -2.53 7.37 -7.98
CA VAL A 133 -2.88 8.25 -9.12
C VAL A 133 -1.68 8.46 -10.02
N GLU A 134 -0.50 8.53 -9.43
CA GLU A 134 0.78 8.57 -10.14
C GLU A 134 0.95 7.32 -10.99
N ALA A 135 0.68 6.15 -10.40
CA ALA A 135 0.81 4.87 -11.08
C ALA A 135 -0.32 4.59 -12.08
N ALA A 136 -1.55 4.98 -11.80
CA ALA A 136 -2.68 4.65 -12.66
C ALA A 136 -2.91 5.66 -13.78
N SER A 137 -2.63 6.95 -13.54
CA SER A 137 -3.01 8.06 -14.42
C SER A 137 -1.78 8.79 -14.96
N ALA A 138 -1.01 9.48 -14.11
CA ALA A 138 0.01 10.42 -14.56
C ALA A 138 1.09 9.75 -15.44
N GLN A 139 1.55 8.57 -15.05
CA GLN A 139 2.55 7.84 -15.83
C GLN A 139 2.05 7.27 -17.14
N TRP A 140 0.75 6.94 -17.24
CA TRP A 140 0.16 6.45 -18.48
C TRP A 140 0.17 7.55 -19.53
N PHE A 141 -0.38 8.73 -19.17
CA PHE A 141 -0.39 9.89 -20.06
C PHE A 141 1.02 10.39 -20.38
N TRP A 142 1.96 10.27 -19.44
CA TRP A 142 3.37 10.52 -19.74
C TRP A 142 3.93 9.58 -20.81
N MET A 143 3.65 8.27 -20.71
CA MET A 143 4.15 7.28 -21.65
C MET A 143 3.55 7.51 -23.04
N GLU A 144 2.23 7.69 -23.12
CA GLU A 144 1.50 8.00 -24.36
C GLU A 144 2.08 9.22 -25.07
N ASP A 145 2.38 10.31 -24.34
CA ASP A 145 2.95 11.52 -24.93
C ASP A 145 4.40 11.34 -25.39
N ARG A 146 5.24 10.67 -24.58
CA ARG A 146 6.69 10.57 -24.84
C ARG A 146 7.05 9.51 -25.84
N PHE A 147 6.24 8.47 -25.92
CA PHE A 147 6.44 7.31 -26.79
C PHE A 147 5.38 7.24 -27.90
N ALA A 148 4.63 8.32 -28.14
CA ALA A 148 3.72 8.44 -29.26
C ALA A 148 4.38 8.02 -30.58
N GLY A 149 3.85 6.97 -31.20
CA GLY A 149 4.35 6.44 -32.46
C GLY A 149 5.58 5.54 -32.37
N VAL A 150 6.06 5.21 -31.16
CA VAL A 150 7.01 4.11 -30.95
C VAL A 150 6.23 2.80 -31.00
N PRO A 151 6.49 1.90 -31.97
CA PRO A 151 5.79 0.63 -32.05
C PRO A 151 6.02 -0.20 -30.79
N ASP A 152 4.97 -0.88 -30.33
CA ASP A 152 5.00 -1.83 -29.20
C ASP A 152 5.41 -1.22 -27.85
N ALA A 153 5.51 0.11 -27.74
CA ALA A 153 5.67 0.77 -26.44
C ALA A 153 4.38 0.60 -25.62
N ASP A 154 4.53 0.15 -24.38
CA ASP A 154 3.41 -0.12 -23.48
C ASP A 154 3.80 0.23 -22.03
N GLN A 155 2.90 -0.03 -21.09
CA GLN A 155 3.15 0.15 -19.66
C GLN A 155 2.41 -0.93 -18.89
N TRP A 156 3.07 -1.49 -17.87
CA TRP A 156 2.38 -2.33 -16.90
C TRP A 156 1.45 -1.47 -16.02
N ASN A 157 0.26 -1.22 -16.54
CA ASN A 157 -0.76 -0.38 -15.90
C ASN A 157 -2.15 -0.75 -16.44
N SER A 158 -2.85 -1.60 -15.69
CA SER A 158 -4.27 -1.94 -15.90
C SER A 158 -5.11 -1.53 -14.70
N LEU A 159 -4.62 -0.58 -13.90
CA LEU A 159 -5.16 -0.22 -12.60
C LEU A 159 -6.58 0.32 -12.72
N HIS A 160 -6.83 1.24 -13.64
CA HIS A 160 -8.13 1.86 -13.82
C HIS A 160 -9.21 0.83 -14.15
N GLU A 161 -8.99 0.05 -15.21
CA GLU A 161 -9.94 -0.95 -15.71
C GLU A 161 -10.19 -2.04 -14.67
N ARG A 162 -9.14 -2.50 -13.98
CA ARG A 162 -9.27 -3.52 -12.93
C ARG A 162 -10.00 -3.00 -11.70
N LEU A 163 -9.79 -1.75 -11.28
CA LEU A 163 -10.54 -1.16 -10.16
C LEU A 163 -12.03 -1.03 -10.50
N VAL A 164 -12.38 -0.52 -11.67
CA VAL A 164 -13.78 -0.44 -12.14
C VAL A 164 -14.41 -1.84 -12.22
N ALA A 165 -13.69 -2.82 -12.79
CA ALA A 165 -14.16 -4.19 -12.84
C ALA A 165 -14.32 -4.79 -11.44
N ALA A 166 -13.45 -4.44 -10.51
CA ALA A 166 -13.49 -4.95 -9.15
C ALA A 166 -14.68 -4.44 -8.36
N TRP A 167 -14.94 -3.15 -8.40
CA TRP A 167 -16.15 -2.57 -7.86
C TRP A 167 -17.40 -3.22 -8.43
N ARG A 168 -17.45 -3.42 -9.76
CA ARG A 168 -18.61 -4.05 -10.41
C ARG A 168 -18.86 -5.48 -9.93
N ARG A 169 -17.81 -6.29 -9.78
CA ARG A 169 -17.91 -7.68 -9.29
C ARG A 169 -18.30 -7.74 -7.82
N GLN A 170 -17.73 -6.86 -7.00
CA GLN A 170 -17.94 -6.85 -5.55
C GLN A 170 -19.20 -6.06 -5.13
N ALA A 171 -19.89 -5.38 -6.06
CA ALA A 171 -21.08 -4.57 -5.76
C ALA A 171 -22.18 -5.34 -5.02
N ALA A 172 -22.31 -6.65 -5.26
CA ALA A 172 -23.28 -7.50 -4.58
C ALA A 172 -22.96 -7.76 -3.09
N LEU A 173 -21.72 -7.51 -2.67
CA LEU A 173 -21.28 -7.60 -1.27
C LEU A 173 -21.62 -6.33 -0.48
N LEU A 174 -21.95 -5.24 -1.17
CA LEU A 174 -22.28 -3.97 -0.52
C LEU A 174 -23.70 -3.99 0.07
N PRO A 175 -23.90 -3.41 1.25
CA PRO A 175 -25.22 -3.27 1.85
C PRO A 175 -26.14 -2.39 0.96
N PRO A 176 -27.40 -2.79 0.71
CA PRO A 176 -28.28 -2.05 -0.18
C PRO A 176 -28.81 -0.73 0.42
N GLY A 177 -29.31 0.19 -0.41
CA GLY A 177 -30.12 1.32 0.06
C GLY A 177 -29.34 2.45 0.77
N ALA A 178 -28.02 2.50 0.62
CA ALA A 178 -27.17 3.63 0.98
C ALA A 178 -26.04 3.77 -0.05
N PRO A 179 -25.50 4.98 -0.28
CA PRO A 179 -24.28 5.13 -1.05
C PRO A 179 -23.09 4.47 -0.33
N LEU A 180 -22.06 4.11 -1.09
CA LEU A 180 -20.75 3.80 -0.54
C LEU A 180 -20.05 5.11 -0.18
N HIS A 181 -19.76 5.31 1.11
CA HIS A 181 -18.98 6.45 1.57
C HIS A 181 -17.50 6.23 1.27
N PHE A 182 -16.80 7.29 0.89
CA PHE A 182 -15.36 7.32 0.63
C PHE A 182 -14.75 8.34 1.56
N ALA A 183 -13.94 7.85 2.51
CA ALA A 183 -13.41 8.63 3.61
C ALA A 183 -11.88 8.71 3.59
N HIS A 184 -11.37 9.91 3.86
CA HIS A 184 -9.97 10.21 4.16
C HIS A 184 -9.89 11.15 5.36
N SER A 185 -8.72 11.28 5.98
CA SER A 185 -8.52 12.31 7.01
C SER A 185 -8.40 13.69 6.36
N ALA A 186 -9.05 14.69 6.96
CA ALA A 186 -8.84 16.09 6.60
C ALA A 186 -7.52 16.66 7.15
N GLY A 187 -6.76 15.88 7.93
CA GLY A 187 -5.45 16.24 8.48
C GLY A 187 -4.29 16.11 7.49
N ASP A 188 -4.49 15.49 6.33
CA ASP A 188 -3.50 15.46 5.26
C ASP A 188 -3.42 16.83 4.55
N GLU A 189 -2.34 17.56 4.81
CA GLU A 189 -2.10 18.89 4.24
C GLU A 189 -1.60 18.84 2.77
N LEU A 190 -1.06 17.70 2.32
CA LEU A 190 -0.55 17.54 0.94
C LEU A 190 -1.68 17.20 -0.03
N GLY A 191 -2.72 16.53 0.45
CA GLY A 191 -3.87 16.10 -0.34
C GLY A 191 -3.64 14.78 -1.09
N GLU A 192 -2.60 14.01 -0.75
CA GLU A 192 -2.36 12.65 -1.27
C GLU A 192 -3.53 11.73 -0.95
N ASP A 193 -4.06 11.81 0.26
CA ASP A 193 -5.17 10.98 0.70
C ASP A 193 -6.46 11.36 -0.02
N LEU A 194 -6.74 12.67 -0.12
CA LEU A 194 -7.89 13.19 -0.84
C LEU A 194 -7.86 12.75 -2.30
N MET A 195 -6.72 12.93 -2.96
CA MET A 195 -6.51 12.54 -4.36
C MET A 195 -6.72 11.05 -4.56
N THR A 196 -6.12 10.20 -3.72
CA THR A 196 -6.26 8.74 -3.80
C THR A 196 -7.71 8.30 -3.61
N VAL A 197 -8.40 8.84 -2.59
CA VAL A 197 -9.80 8.53 -2.31
C VAL A 197 -10.73 9.04 -3.42
N ALA A 198 -10.48 10.22 -3.97
CA ALA A 198 -11.25 10.76 -5.08
C ALA A 198 -11.13 9.86 -6.33
N TYR A 199 -9.93 9.39 -6.65
CA TYR A 199 -9.69 8.47 -7.76
C TYR A 199 -10.42 7.13 -7.56
N LEU A 200 -10.31 6.53 -6.37
CA LEU A 200 -11.02 5.29 -6.06
C LEU A 200 -12.54 5.46 -6.12
N ARG A 201 -13.05 6.59 -5.64
CA ARG A 201 -14.47 6.94 -5.73
C ARG A 201 -14.92 7.05 -7.18
N GLU A 202 -14.13 7.66 -8.06
CA GLU A 202 -14.44 7.75 -9.49
C GLU A 202 -14.56 6.35 -10.12
N THR A 203 -13.62 5.44 -9.83
CA THR A 203 -13.69 4.06 -10.35
C THR A 203 -14.94 3.31 -9.88
N ALA A 204 -15.43 3.58 -8.66
CA ALA A 204 -16.68 3.03 -8.15
C ALA A 204 -17.92 3.64 -8.83
N GLU A 205 -17.92 4.94 -9.10
CA GLU A 205 -18.99 5.61 -9.86
C GLU A 205 -19.09 5.06 -11.28
N GLN A 206 -17.96 4.86 -11.96
CA GLN A 206 -17.91 4.22 -13.29
C GLN A 206 -18.38 2.75 -13.26
N ALA A 207 -18.23 2.08 -12.13
CA ALA A 207 -18.79 0.74 -11.91
C ALA A 207 -20.32 0.76 -11.67
N GLY A 208 -20.94 1.94 -11.55
CA GLY A 208 -22.38 2.12 -11.32
C GLY A 208 -22.78 2.16 -9.85
N ILE A 209 -21.82 2.34 -8.93
CA ILE A 209 -22.07 2.43 -7.49
C ILE A 209 -22.39 3.88 -7.14
N ALA A 210 -23.47 4.11 -6.39
CA ALA A 210 -23.75 5.43 -5.82
C ALA A 210 -22.74 5.70 -4.69
N THR A 211 -22.06 6.84 -4.73
CA THR A 211 -20.99 7.17 -3.78
C THR A 211 -21.25 8.49 -3.04
N GLU A 212 -20.53 8.69 -1.95
CA GLU A 212 -20.46 9.96 -1.22
C GLU A 212 -19.04 10.18 -0.71
N ALA A 213 -18.47 11.38 -0.89
CA ALA A 213 -17.22 11.75 -0.21
C ALA A 213 -17.50 12.29 1.20
N ILE A 214 -16.65 11.94 2.16
CA ILE A 214 -16.74 12.42 3.54
C ILE A 214 -15.34 12.48 4.16
N SER A 215 -15.10 13.37 5.13
CA SER A 215 -13.89 13.30 5.95
C SER A 215 -14.10 12.32 7.10
N MET A 216 -13.03 11.66 7.58
CA MET A 216 -13.12 10.80 8.76
C MET A 216 -13.65 11.58 9.98
N GLU A 217 -13.28 12.85 10.08
CA GLU A 217 -13.65 13.77 11.15
C GLU A 217 -15.13 14.18 11.12
N ASP A 218 -15.79 14.09 9.96
CA ASP A 218 -17.21 14.41 9.78
C ASP A 218 -18.14 13.21 10.01
N ILE A 219 -17.61 12.00 10.16
CA ILE A 219 -18.40 10.82 10.48
C ILE A 219 -18.88 10.93 11.93
N GLY A 220 -20.19 11.08 12.13
CA GLY A 220 -20.81 11.21 13.45
C GLY A 220 -21.28 9.88 14.03
N TRP A 221 -21.57 9.88 15.33
CA TRP A 221 -22.21 8.77 16.03
C TRP A 221 -23.61 9.16 16.53
N ASP A 222 -24.65 8.52 16.01
CA ASP A 222 -26.00 8.68 16.52
C ASP A 222 -26.26 7.76 17.72
N ARG A 223 -26.39 8.37 18.91
CA ARG A 223 -26.59 7.64 20.16
C ARG A 223 -27.95 6.95 20.28
N LEU A 224 -28.96 7.41 19.53
CA LEU A 224 -30.30 6.83 19.61
C LEU A 224 -30.40 5.52 18.82
N SER A 225 -29.86 5.50 17.61
CA SER A 225 -29.82 4.30 16.78
C SER A 225 -28.60 3.41 17.03
N GLY A 226 -27.55 3.93 17.66
CA GLY A 226 -26.28 3.23 17.85
C GLY A 226 -25.58 2.98 16.51
N ARG A 227 -25.53 4.01 15.64
CA ARG A 227 -24.98 3.89 14.28
C ARG A 227 -24.14 5.09 13.89
N PHE A 228 -23.18 4.86 12.99
CA PHE A 228 -22.48 5.93 12.31
C PHE A 228 -23.38 6.66 11.31
N VAL A 229 -23.22 7.97 11.25
CA VAL A 229 -23.99 8.86 10.37
C VAL A 229 -23.09 9.85 9.64
N ASP A 230 -23.50 10.26 8.44
CA ASP A 230 -22.85 11.35 7.72
C ASP A 230 -23.36 12.74 8.14
N THR A 231 -22.84 13.79 7.51
CA THR A 231 -23.21 15.20 7.74
C THR A 231 -24.69 15.52 7.46
N ARG A 232 -25.41 14.61 6.79
CA ARG A 232 -26.86 14.70 6.51
C ARG A 232 -27.67 13.74 7.37
N LEU A 233 -27.07 13.18 8.42
CA LEU A 233 -27.66 12.19 9.32
C LEU A 233 -28.14 10.90 8.63
N ARG A 234 -27.59 10.58 7.45
CA ARG A 234 -27.81 9.27 6.80
C ARG A 234 -26.87 8.25 7.42
N PHE A 235 -27.33 7.02 7.62
CA PHE A 235 -26.47 5.97 8.14
C PHE A 235 -25.33 5.64 7.19
N VAL A 236 -24.10 5.59 7.72
CA VAL A 236 -22.94 5.08 7.00
C VAL A 236 -22.99 3.55 7.06
N ARG A 237 -23.53 2.94 6.00
CA ARG A 237 -23.68 1.47 5.91
C ARG A 237 -22.44 0.79 5.34
N ALA A 238 -21.76 1.42 4.40
CA ALA A 238 -20.48 0.98 3.88
C ALA A 238 -19.56 2.17 3.68
N CYS A 239 -18.28 2.01 4.03
CA CYS A 239 -17.30 3.07 3.93
C CYS A 239 -15.97 2.50 3.43
N PHE A 240 -15.51 2.94 2.25
CA PHE A 240 -14.10 2.89 1.93
C PHE A 240 -13.37 3.93 2.78
N LYS A 241 -12.25 3.54 3.39
CA LYS A 241 -11.43 4.38 4.26
C LYS A 241 -9.97 4.31 3.84
N LEU A 242 -9.41 5.44 3.41
CA LEU A 242 -7.97 5.62 3.43
C LEU A 242 -7.58 6.13 4.82
N TYR A 243 -7.79 5.26 5.80
CA TYR A 243 -7.55 5.51 7.21
C TYR A 243 -7.15 4.17 7.86
N PRO A 244 -5.99 4.04 8.49
CA PRO A 244 -5.49 2.75 8.97
C PRO A 244 -6.43 2.06 9.95
N TRP A 245 -6.55 0.74 9.88
CA TRP A 245 -7.30 -0.03 10.88
C TRP A 245 -6.74 0.14 12.30
N GLU A 246 -5.43 0.28 12.45
CA GLU A 246 -4.79 0.52 13.74
C GLU A 246 -5.31 1.81 14.38
N TRP A 247 -5.48 2.86 13.58
CA TRP A 247 -6.04 4.13 14.04
C TRP A 247 -7.54 3.99 14.28
N LEU A 248 -8.29 3.40 13.33
CA LEU A 248 -9.74 3.24 13.47
C LEU A 248 -10.12 2.50 14.75
N ALA A 249 -9.36 1.46 15.11
CA ALA A 249 -9.64 0.65 16.29
C ALA A 249 -9.24 1.32 17.62
N THR A 250 -8.27 2.25 17.60
CA THR A 250 -7.72 2.87 18.82
C THR A 250 -8.22 4.30 19.06
N ASP A 251 -8.82 4.91 18.05
CA ASP A 251 -9.44 6.23 18.13
C ASP A 251 -10.63 6.30 19.07
N ALA A 252 -11.08 7.52 19.38
CA ALA A 252 -12.20 7.78 20.28
C ALA A 252 -13.50 7.05 19.87
N PHE A 253 -13.71 6.81 18.57
CA PHE A 253 -14.84 6.05 18.02
C PHE A 253 -14.54 4.57 17.77
N GLY A 254 -13.32 4.10 18.04
CA GLY A 254 -12.91 2.71 17.87
C GLY A 254 -13.81 1.71 18.57
N PRO A 255 -14.21 1.90 19.84
CA PRO A 255 -15.15 1.00 20.50
C PRO A 255 -16.48 0.81 19.76
N TYR A 256 -16.98 1.86 19.10
CA TYR A 256 -18.20 1.83 18.28
C TYR A 256 -17.96 1.18 16.91
N ALA A 257 -16.81 1.46 16.29
CA ALA A 257 -16.38 0.79 15.05
C ALA A 257 -16.32 -0.73 15.25
N LEU A 258 -15.72 -1.19 16.35
CA LEU A 258 -15.66 -2.62 16.71
C LEU A 258 -17.02 -3.20 17.19
N GLU A 259 -17.99 -2.38 17.58
CA GLU A 259 -19.33 -2.85 18.00
C GLU A 259 -20.25 -3.08 16.83
N THR A 260 -20.10 -2.22 15.83
CA THR A 260 -20.97 -2.14 14.68
C THR A 260 -20.37 -2.70 13.41
N LEU A 261 -19.14 -3.23 13.49
CA LEU A 261 -18.42 -3.81 12.36
C LEU A 261 -19.27 -4.88 11.66
N ASP A 262 -19.58 -4.64 10.39
CA ASP A 262 -20.19 -5.62 9.50
C ASP A 262 -19.10 -6.43 8.80
N ASN A 263 -18.86 -7.64 9.30
CA ASN A 263 -17.92 -8.62 8.73
C ASN A 263 -18.55 -9.41 7.56
N GLY A 264 -19.44 -8.77 6.80
CA GLY A 264 -20.18 -9.34 5.69
C GLY A 264 -21.52 -9.92 6.12
N GLY A 265 -22.44 -10.08 5.16
CA GLY A 265 -23.76 -10.69 5.39
C GLY A 265 -24.65 -9.98 6.42
N GLY A 266 -24.32 -8.74 6.82
CA GLY A 266 -25.08 -7.96 7.79
C GLY A 266 -24.85 -8.38 9.25
N THR A 267 -23.63 -8.79 9.62
CA THR A 267 -23.31 -9.08 11.05
C THR A 267 -23.18 -7.82 11.89
N GLY A 268 -23.07 -6.66 11.25
CA GLY A 268 -23.03 -5.36 11.90
C GLY A 268 -23.88 -4.34 11.14
N SER A 269 -23.65 -3.06 11.44
CA SER A 269 -24.33 -1.96 10.76
C SER A 269 -23.46 -1.16 9.81
N THR A 270 -22.13 -1.26 9.92
CA THR A 270 -21.18 -0.53 9.08
C THR A 270 -20.09 -1.46 8.56
N LEU A 271 -20.06 -1.62 7.24
CA LEU A 271 -19.07 -2.38 6.49
C LEU A 271 -17.90 -1.47 6.11
N TRP A 272 -16.70 -1.76 6.62
CA TRP A 272 -15.50 -0.97 6.34
C TRP A 272 -14.64 -1.64 5.26
N ILE A 273 -14.16 -0.84 4.31
CA ILE A 273 -13.31 -1.25 3.19
C ILE A 273 -12.02 -0.43 3.24
N GLU A 274 -10.82 -1.00 3.20
CA GLU A 274 -10.48 -2.42 3.22
C GLU A 274 -10.97 -3.15 4.51
N PRO A 275 -11.22 -4.47 4.46
CA PRO A 275 -11.76 -5.24 5.58
C PRO A 275 -10.72 -5.48 6.68
N ALA A 276 -11.17 -5.73 7.92
CA ALA A 276 -10.29 -5.86 9.09
C ALA A 276 -9.21 -6.94 8.96
N TRP A 277 -9.43 -7.97 8.14
CA TRP A 277 -8.42 -8.99 7.88
C TRP A 277 -7.17 -8.46 7.14
N LYS A 278 -7.24 -7.29 6.49
CA LYS A 278 -6.06 -6.62 5.90
C LYS A 278 -5.05 -6.12 6.93
N MET A 279 -5.43 -6.02 8.21
CA MET A 279 -4.45 -5.82 9.30
C MET A 279 -3.40 -6.93 9.34
N LEU A 280 -3.77 -8.16 8.96
CA LEU A 280 -2.83 -9.30 8.92
C LEU A 280 -1.77 -9.11 7.83
N LEU A 281 -2.19 -8.53 6.70
CA LEU A 281 -1.34 -8.36 5.53
C LEU A 281 -0.48 -7.10 5.58
N SER A 282 -0.97 -6.05 6.24
CA SER A 282 -0.28 -4.75 6.28
C SER A 282 0.75 -4.66 7.41
N ASN A 283 0.76 -5.64 8.31
CA ASN A 283 1.65 -5.67 9.46
C ASN A 283 3.00 -6.29 9.09
N LYS A 284 4.11 -5.67 9.54
CA LYS A 284 5.45 -6.15 9.17
C LYS A 284 5.82 -7.51 9.77
N ALA A 285 5.09 -7.99 10.79
CA ALA A 285 5.24 -9.36 11.29
C ALA A 285 4.90 -10.42 10.23
N LEU A 286 4.10 -10.07 9.21
CA LEU A 286 3.84 -10.92 8.06
C LEU A 286 5.13 -11.43 7.42
N LEU A 287 6.17 -10.59 7.35
CA LEU A 287 7.45 -10.94 6.73
C LEU A 287 8.13 -12.12 7.45
N ALA A 288 8.08 -12.13 8.78
CA ALA A 288 8.63 -13.22 9.59
C ALA A 288 7.81 -14.51 9.44
N VAL A 289 6.48 -14.41 9.41
CA VAL A 289 5.60 -15.56 9.19
C VAL A 289 5.79 -16.15 7.78
N LEU A 290 5.92 -15.30 6.76
CA LEU A 290 6.23 -15.72 5.39
C LEU A 290 7.56 -16.48 5.34
N TRP A 291 8.61 -15.96 6.00
CA TRP A 291 9.90 -16.65 6.04
C TRP A 291 9.85 -17.99 6.78
N GLU A 292 9.05 -18.09 7.84
CA GLU A 292 8.82 -19.32 8.58
C GLU A 292 8.12 -20.39 7.73
N LEU A 293 7.07 -20.01 6.99
CA LEU A 293 6.30 -20.92 6.14
C LEU A 293 7.02 -21.29 4.84
N PHE A 294 7.78 -20.37 4.28
CA PHE A 294 8.44 -20.51 2.98
C PHE A 294 9.97 -20.25 3.08
N PRO A 295 10.70 -21.02 3.90
CA PRO A 295 12.11 -20.77 4.14
C PRO A 295 12.93 -20.95 2.86
N GLY A 296 13.76 -19.95 2.54
CA GLY A 296 14.61 -19.97 1.35
C GLY A 296 13.92 -19.60 0.04
N HIS A 297 12.65 -19.15 0.08
CA HIS A 297 11.94 -18.73 -1.13
C HIS A 297 12.72 -17.61 -1.87
N PRO A 298 12.88 -17.69 -3.21
CA PRO A 298 13.70 -16.73 -3.96
C PRO A 298 13.21 -15.29 -3.86
N ASN A 299 11.92 -15.05 -3.61
CA ASN A 299 11.35 -13.70 -3.48
C ASN A 299 11.26 -13.18 -2.04
N LEU A 300 11.68 -13.96 -1.04
CA LEU A 300 11.67 -13.54 0.37
C LEU A 300 13.07 -13.19 0.87
N LEU A 301 13.09 -12.42 1.94
CA LEU A 301 14.26 -12.10 2.73
C LEU A 301 14.09 -12.71 4.14
N PRO A 302 15.13 -13.28 4.74
CA PRO A 302 15.08 -13.74 6.12
C PRO A 302 14.55 -12.66 7.06
N ALA A 303 13.56 -13.02 7.89
CA ALA A 303 12.88 -12.08 8.78
C ALA A 303 12.47 -12.73 10.11
N TYR A 304 12.57 -11.97 11.21
CA TYR A 304 12.37 -12.45 12.58
C TYR A 304 11.69 -11.39 13.47
N LEU A 305 11.03 -11.83 14.55
CA LEU A 305 10.33 -10.95 15.50
C LEU A 305 11.06 -10.78 16.85
N ASP A 306 11.97 -11.70 17.17
CA ASP A 306 12.67 -11.80 18.45
C ASP A 306 14.13 -11.32 18.36
N GLY A 307 14.41 -10.41 17.44
CA GLY A 307 15.72 -9.79 17.23
C GLY A 307 16.38 -10.19 15.91
N PRO A 308 17.60 -9.67 15.65
CA PRO A 308 18.28 -9.88 14.38
C PRO A 308 18.83 -11.30 14.19
N ARG A 309 18.97 -12.11 15.24
CA ARG A 309 19.50 -13.48 15.17
C ARG A 309 20.76 -13.58 14.27
N GLU A 310 20.76 -14.48 13.29
CA GLU A 310 21.84 -14.65 12.31
C GLU A 310 22.03 -13.46 11.36
N LEU A 311 21.04 -12.56 11.22
CA LEU A 311 21.16 -11.36 10.40
C LEU A 311 22.30 -10.46 10.87
N ALA A 312 22.64 -10.51 12.16
CA ALA A 312 23.77 -9.78 12.72
C ALA A 312 25.14 -10.18 12.11
N GLY A 313 25.22 -11.34 11.44
CA GLY A 313 26.40 -11.80 10.71
C GLY A 313 26.34 -11.60 9.19
N THR A 314 25.29 -10.97 8.67
CA THR A 314 25.08 -10.76 7.22
C THR A 314 25.61 -9.41 6.74
N ALA A 315 25.35 -9.05 5.48
CA ALA A 315 25.69 -7.75 4.90
C ALA A 315 24.82 -6.58 5.43
N GLY A 316 23.93 -6.84 6.38
CA GLY A 316 23.15 -5.84 7.10
C GLY A 316 21.71 -6.30 7.33
N TRP A 317 20.97 -5.53 8.13
CA TRP A 317 19.55 -5.79 8.41
C TRP A 317 18.79 -4.50 8.70
N ALA A 318 17.47 -4.56 8.60
CA ALA A 318 16.56 -3.47 8.92
C ALA A 318 15.69 -3.83 10.13
N ALA A 319 15.60 -2.93 11.10
CA ALA A 319 14.58 -2.96 12.15
C ALA A 319 13.37 -2.17 11.65
N LYS A 320 12.20 -2.79 11.56
CA LYS A 320 10.99 -2.15 11.05
C LYS A 320 9.84 -2.26 12.05
N PRO A 321 9.21 -1.14 12.49
CA PRO A 321 8.08 -1.17 13.41
C PRO A 321 6.90 -1.93 12.84
N LEU A 322 6.23 -2.76 13.64
CA LEU A 322 5.13 -3.61 13.15
C LEU A 322 4.03 -2.83 12.42
N PHE A 323 3.73 -1.62 12.92
CA PHE A 323 2.69 -0.72 12.40
C PHE A 323 3.25 0.52 11.66
N GLY A 324 4.56 0.55 11.38
CA GLY A 324 5.18 1.69 10.68
C GLY A 324 4.72 1.80 9.22
N ARG A 325 4.71 3.02 8.68
CA ARG A 325 4.33 3.35 7.29
C ARG A 325 5.41 4.23 6.65
N GLU A 326 5.54 4.21 5.31
CA GLU A 326 6.40 5.15 4.55
C GLU A 326 7.83 5.29 5.09
N GLY A 327 8.42 4.17 5.52
CA GLY A 327 9.77 4.17 6.10
C GLY A 327 9.88 4.76 7.52
N ALA A 328 8.79 5.26 8.11
CA ALA A 328 8.78 5.82 9.44
C ALA A 328 9.25 4.81 10.49
N GLY A 329 10.30 5.19 11.22
CA GLY A 329 10.92 4.37 12.27
C GLY A 329 11.76 3.19 11.77
N VAL A 330 12.01 3.06 10.47
CA VAL A 330 12.92 2.05 9.93
C VAL A 330 14.36 2.43 10.25
N THR A 331 15.10 1.51 10.87
CA THR A 331 16.54 1.66 11.15
C THR A 331 17.33 0.64 10.35
N LEU A 332 18.35 1.08 9.62
CA LEU A 332 19.26 0.21 8.89
C LEU A 332 20.51 -0.03 9.74
N HIS A 333 20.99 -1.28 9.75
CA HIS A 333 22.20 -1.72 10.42
C HIS A 333 23.14 -2.37 9.41
N ARG A 334 24.33 -1.79 9.22
CA ARG A 334 25.32 -2.26 8.24
C ARG A 334 26.62 -2.72 8.90
N PRO A 335 27.41 -3.59 8.23
CA PRO A 335 28.70 -4.04 8.74
C PRO A 335 29.70 -2.91 8.99
N ASP A 336 29.64 -1.85 8.17
CA ASP A 336 30.57 -0.71 8.21
C ASP A 336 30.09 0.45 9.10
N ASP A 337 28.89 0.35 9.69
CA ASP A 337 28.47 1.35 10.68
C ASP A 337 29.47 1.31 11.85
N PRO A 338 29.98 2.46 12.32
CA PRO A 338 30.90 2.48 13.45
C PRO A 338 30.32 1.64 14.59
N PRO A 339 31.12 0.88 15.38
CA PRO A 339 30.64 0.26 16.60
C PRO A 339 30.27 1.38 17.58
N GLY A 340 29.05 1.88 17.42
CA GLY A 340 28.60 3.20 17.84
C GLY A 340 27.15 3.13 18.28
N GLY A 341 26.89 2.13 19.12
CA GLY A 341 25.63 1.88 19.80
C GLY A 341 25.19 0.42 19.60
N PRO A 342 24.78 -0.32 20.65
CA PRO A 342 23.93 -1.49 20.42
C PRO A 342 22.76 -1.08 19.52
N PRO A 343 22.16 -1.99 18.73
CA PRO A 343 20.93 -1.67 18.03
C PRO A 343 20.02 -0.98 19.03
N ALA A 344 19.53 0.22 18.70
CA ALA A 344 18.62 0.92 19.59
C ALA A 344 17.46 -0.05 19.80
N VAL A 345 17.45 -0.73 20.96
CA VAL A 345 16.39 -1.65 21.32
C VAL A 345 15.19 -0.73 21.42
N ARG A 346 14.36 -0.76 20.39
CA ARG A 346 13.16 0.06 20.39
C ARG A 346 12.22 -0.57 21.41
N ASP A 347 11.63 0.26 22.25
CA ASP A 347 10.59 -0.20 23.17
C ASP A 347 9.35 -0.70 22.40
N GLU A 348 9.18 -0.29 21.14
CA GLU A 348 8.13 -0.77 20.25
C GLU A 348 8.51 -2.08 19.53
N PRO A 349 7.56 -3.02 19.37
CA PRO A 349 7.76 -4.26 18.62
C PRO A 349 8.20 -4.00 17.17
N CYS A 350 9.18 -4.79 16.71
CA CYS A 350 9.75 -4.68 15.38
C CYS A 350 9.84 -6.04 14.68
N CYS A 351 9.78 -6.02 13.35
CA CYS A 351 10.28 -7.07 12.48
C CYS A 351 11.72 -6.74 12.09
N TYR A 352 12.61 -7.72 12.19
CA TYR A 352 14.02 -7.66 11.83
C TYR A 352 14.19 -8.40 10.50
N GLN A 353 14.53 -7.71 9.41
CA GLN A 353 14.64 -8.31 8.07
C GLN A 353 16.05 -8.15 7.53
N GLU A 354 16.57 -9.16 6.82
CA GLU A 354 17.83 -9.06 6.07
C GLU A 354 17.80 -7.84 5.14
N LEU A 355 18.90 -7.09 5.11
CA LEU A 355 19.02 -5.93 4.24
C LEU A 355 19.27 -6.38 2.81
N ALA A 356 18.36 -6.01 1.90
CA ALA A 356 18.62 -5.98 0.47
C ALA A 356 18.94 -4.53 0.07
N PRO A 357 20.23 -4.16 -0.14
CA PRO A 357 20.59 -2.81 -0.53
C PRO A 357 19.85 -2.43 -1.82
N LEU A 358 19.06 -1.35 -1.77
CA LEU A 358 18.28 -0.90 -2.92
C LEU A 358 19.20 -0.68 -4.13
N PRO A 359 18.79 -1.13 -5.33
CA PRO A 359 19.59 -0.96 -6.53
C PRO A 359 19.78 0.52 -6.81
N SER A 360 21.03 0.90 -7.13
CA SER A 360 21.40 2.28 -7.41
C SER A 360 21.61 2.50 -8.90
N PHE A 361 20.89 3.47 -9.45
CA PHE A 361 21.01 3.90 -10.85
C PHE A 361 21.33 5.39 -10.86
N ASP A 362 22.52 5.76 -11.34
CA ASP A 362 23.01 7.14 -11.29
C ASP A 362 22.98 7.78 -9.89
N GLY A 363 23.14 6.97 -8.83
CA GLY A 363 23.07 7.44 -7.45
C GLY A 363 21.66 7.51 -6.85
N ASN A 364 20.63 7.09 -7.59
CA ASN A 364 19.24 7.00 -7.11
C ASN A 364 18.92 5.56 -6.71
N HIS A 365 18.43 5.38 -5.49
CA HIS A 365 18.02 4.09 -4.93
C HIS A 365 16.55 3.85 -5.23
N VAL A 366 16.23 2.65 -5.72
CA VAL A 366 14.91 2.36 -6.31
C VAL A 366 14.13 1.33 -5.53
N VAL A 367 12.84 1.60 -5.36
CA VAL A 367 11.83 0.62 -4.93
C VAL A 367 10.74 0.53 -5.99
N LEU A 368 10.33 -0.69 -6.30
CA LEU A 368 9.18 -0.97 -7.15
C LEU A 368 7.94 -1.10 -6.29
N GLY A 369 6.91 -0.30 -6.59
CA GLY A 369 5.57 -0.41 -6.00
C GLY A 369 4.67 -1.22 -6.91
N ALA A 370 4.57 -2.54 -6.71
CA ALA A 370 3.77 -3.42 -7.55
C ALA A 370 2.35 -3.59 -6.99
N TRP A 371 1.36 -3.28 -7.80
CA TRP A 371 -0.04 -3.20 -7.37
C TRP A 371 -0.80 -4.50 -7.59
N VAL A 372 -1.68 -4.79 -6.65
CA VAL A 372 -2.66 -5.87 -6.69
C VAL A 372 -4.05 -5.26 -6.63
N VAL A 373 -4.96 -5.67 -7.52
CA VAL A 373 -6.37 -5.30 -7.51
C VAL A 373 -7.20 -6.57 -7.57
N ASP A 374 -8.09 -6.76 -6.60
CA ASP A 374 -8.86 -8.00 -6.40
C ASP A 374 -8.01 -9.28 -6.39
N GLY A 375 -6.84 -9.21 -5.78
CA GLY A 375 -5.93 -10.35 -5.67
C GLY A 375 -5.12 -10.65 -6.93
N GLU A 376 -5.26 -9.87 -8.00
CA GLU A 376 -4.51 -10.03 -9.23
C GLU A 376 -3.50 -8.88 -9.44
N PRO A 377 -2.29 -9.15 -9.99
CA PRO A 377 -1.34 -8.11 -10.37
C PRO A 377 -1.98 -7.13 -11.36
N ALA A 378 -1.74 -5.82 -11.17
CA ALA A 378 -2.48 -4.78 -11.86
C ALA A 378 -1.62 -3.64 -12.43
N GLY A 379 -0.45 -3.38 -11.88
CA GLY A 379 0.43 -2.34 -12.41
C GLY A 379 1.65 -2.09 -11.54
N LEU A 380 2.48 -1.15 -11.97
CA LEU A 380 3.76 -0.83 -11.33
C LEU A 380 3.90 0.68 -11.12
N GLY A 381 4.41 1.10 -9.98
CA GLY A 381 4.97 2.43 -9.77
C GLY A 381 6.44 2.34 -9.36
N ILE A 382 7.21 3.42 -9.55
CA ILE A 382 8.64 3.44 -9.20
C ILE A 382 8.94 4.64 -8.32
N ARG A 383 9.61 4.35 -7.20
CA ARG A 383 10.06 5.35 -6.23
C ARG A 383 11.58 5.43 -6.23
N GLU A 384 12.10 6.64 -6.38
CA GLU A 384 13.54 6.93 -6.26
C GLU A 384 13.84 7.77 -5.01
N SER A 385 14.85 7.37 -4.25
CA SER A 385 15.42 8.19 -3.18
C SER A 385 16.90 8.47 -3.41
N ALA A 386 17.36 9.65 -2.97
CA ALA A 386 18.79 9.91 -2.85
C ALA A 386 19.40 9.14 -1.66
N GLY A 387 18.57 8.87 -0.64
CA GLY A 387 18.91 8.05 0.52
C GLY A 387 18.67 6.57 0.26
N LEU A 388 18.98 5.76 1.28
CA LEU A 388 18.90 4.29 1.21
C LEU A 388 17.57 3.76 1.76
N VAL A 389 16.78 4.64 2.36
CA VAL A 389 15.40 4.41 2.76
C VAL A 389 14.55 5.28 1.86
N THR A 390 13.51 4.68 1.28
CA THR A 390 12.46 5.41 0.57
C THR A 390 11.61 6.12 1.62
N ASP A 391 11.74 7.44 1.70
CA ASP A 391 11.05 8.30 2.66
C ASP A 391 10.03 9.21 1.95
N GLU A 392 9.47 10.17 2.69
CA GLU A 392 8.52 11.18 2.19
C GLU A 392 9.09 12.06 1.05
N TYR A 393 10.41 12.11 0.89
CA TYR A 393 11.09 12.86 -0.18
C TYR A 393 11.43 12.01 -1.40
N ALA A 394 11.06 10.73 -1.40
CA ALA A 394 11.21 9.88 -2.56
C ALA A 394 10.35 10.40 -3.72
N ARG A 395 10.93 10.39 -4.91
CA ARG A 395 10.29 10.87 -6.14
C ARG A 395 9.58 9.73 -6.84
N PHE A 396 8.45 10.01 -7.47
CA PHE A 396 7.82 9.09 -8.41
C PHE A 396 8.46 9.29 -9.79
N VAL A 397 8.90 8.18 -10.41
CA VAL A 397 9.52 8.18 -11.75
C VAL A 397 8.71 7.25 -12.66
N PRO A 398 8.35 7.66 -13.89
CA PRO A 398 7.55 6.83 -14.77
C PRO A 398 8.33 5.65 -15.35
N HIS A 399 7.62 4.61 -15.78
CA HIS A 399 8.19 3.52 -16.58
C HIS A 399 7.49 3.33 -17.93
N VAL A 400 8.18 2.58 -18.79
CA VAL A 400 7.72 2.14 -20.11
C VAL A 400 8.21 0.71 -20.36
N ILE A 401 7.44 -0.04 -21.13
CA ILE A 401 7.81 -1.33 -21.71
C ILE A 401 8.30 -1.08 -23.13
N LEU A 402 9.50 -1.57 -23.48
CA LEU A 402 10.15 -1.40 -24.78
C LEU A 402 10.72 -2.70 -25.35
#